data_AF-A0A426X8G4-F1
#
_entry.id   AF-A0A426X8G4-F1
#
_cell.length_a   1.000
_cell.length_b   1.000
_cell.length_c   1.000
_cell.angle_alpha   90.00
_cell.angle_beta   90.00
_cell.angle_gamma   90.00
#
_symmetry.space_group_name_H-M   'P 1'
#
loop_
_entity.id
_entity.type
_entity.pdbx_description
1 polymer ?
#
loop_
_entity_poly.entity_id
_entity_poly.type
_entity_poly.pdbx_seq_one_letter_code
_entity_poly.pdbx_strand_id
1 'polypeptide(L)'
;MKVRSGPDVTPRTIKLILLLISRSNQLDESLERLVAAEEFERGLLHPQLARELYTLPSEVLLARAAKEMVLELEKTKQEQDEALQRLEASLKKLSEVRSNLAEIQRLLKEARVRARKMNDELLQVVKALENARAELPRQAVDRYMESAGFKEGLKRMSRVTYEYGYRVALARFHALHPDSEVEEDPFIIHPEDDLVPMERQQAFDDSDPPES
;
A
#
# COMPACT_ATOMS: atom_id res chain seq x y z
N MET A 1 -6.45 25.38 -3.74
CA MET A 1 -5.39 25.99 -2.90
C MET A 1 -4.10 25.19 -3.08
N LYS A 2 -3.06 25.80 -3.68
CA LYS A 2 -1.78 25.13 -3.97
C LYS A 2 -0.82 25.43 -2.81
N VAL A 3 -0.60 24.46 -1.94
CA VAL A 3 0.35 24.58 -0.81
C VAL A 3 1.76 24.59 -1.41
N ARG A 4 2.47 25.71 -1.30
CA ARG A 4 3.86 25.84 -1.73
C ARG A 4 4.69 24.89 -0.85
N SER A 5 5.31 23.87 -1.44
CA SER A 5 6.26 23.03 -0.72
C SER A 5 7.46 23.89 -0.33
N GLY A 6 7.72 24.01 0.98
CA GLY A 6 8.92 24.65 1.48
C GLY A 6 10.17 23.90 1.00
N PRO A 7 11.33 24.58 0.91
CA PRO A 7 12.56 23.94 0.50
C PRO A 7 12.89 22.78 1.44
N ASP A 8 13.09 21.60 0.87
CA ASP A 8 13.44 20.37 1.57
C ASP A 8 14.88 20.50 2.08
N VAL A 9 15.05 20.95 3.32
CA VAL A 9 16.35 21.22 3.92
C VAL A 9 16.96 19.89 4.35
N THR A 10 17.73 19.28 3.45
CA THR A 10 18.37 17.99 3.71
C THR A 10 19.34 18.07 4.91
N PRO A 11 19.58 16.97 5.65
CA PRO A 11 20.52 16.95 6.78
C PRO A 11 21.95 17.38 6.41
N ARG A 12 22.36 17.20 5.14
CA ARG A 12 23.63 17.70 4.61
C ARG A 12 23.64 19.23 4.54
N THR A 13 22.54 19.84 4.13
CA THR A 13 22.38 21.30 4.06
C THR A 13 22.42 21.93 5.46
N ILE A 14 21.75 21.33 6.45
CA ILE A 14 21.79 21.82 7.85
C ILE A 14 23.21 21.74 8.41
N LYS A 15 23.92 20.63 8.17
CA LYS A 15 25.31 20.46 8.62
C LYS A 15 26.25 21.47 7.97
N LEU A 16 26.04 21.79 6.69
CA LEU A 16 26.83 22.79 5.97
C LEU A 16 26.59 24.20 6.55
N ILE A 17 25.33 24.56 6.83
CA ILE A 17 24.96 25.87 7.39
C ILE A 17 25.58 26.05 8.78
N LEU A 18 25.48 25.05 9.65
CA LEU A 18 26.07 25.11 10.99
C LEU A 18 27.61 25.20 10.94
N LEU A 19 28.25 24.45 10.04
CA LEU A 19 29.71 24.53 9.83
C LEU A 19 30.15 25.92 9.34
N LEU A 20 29.37 26.54 8.45
CA LEU A 20 29.65 27.88 7.93
C LEU A 20 29.49 28.96 9.02
N ILE A 21 28.45 28.86 9.86
CA ILE A 21 28.22 29.81 10.97
C ILE A 21 29.35 29.70 12.00
N SER A 22 29.71 28.49 12.42
CA SER A 22 30.83 28.29 13.36
C SER A 22 32.16 28.80 12.80
N ARG A 23 32.41 28.58 11.50
CA ARG A 23 33.63 29.07 10.86
C ARG A 23 33.65 30.58 10.69
N SER A 24 32.50 31.22 10.46
CA SER A 24 32.39 32.68 10.37
C SER A 24 32.69 33.34 11.72
N ASN A 25 32.11 32.85 12.81
CA ASN A 25 32.35 33.39 14.14
C ASN A 25 33.82 33.19 14.57
N GLN A 26 34.39 32.03 14.24
CA GLN A 26 35.79 31.74 14.53
C GLN A 26 36.76 32.61 13.71
N LEU A 27 36.35 33.01 12.49
CA LEU A 27 37.12 33.93 11.64
C LEU A 27 37.04 35.38 12.12
N ASP A 28 35.88 35.85 12.61
CA ASP A 28 35.75 37.20 13.19
C ASP A 28 36.61 37.38 14.45
N GLU A 29 36.58 36.40 15.36
CA GLU A 29 37.42 36.43 16.57
C GLU A 29 38.92 36.28 16.25
N SER A 30 39.24 35.56 15.16
CA SER A 30 40.61 35.46 14.65
C SER A 30 41.07 36.76 13.97
N LEU A 31 40.17 37.48 13.30
CA LEU A 31 40.43 38.75 12.64
C LEU A 31 40.74 39.85 13.67
N GLU A 32 39.96 39.96 14.74
CA GLU A 32 40.27 40.93 15.81
C GLU A 32 41.61 40.64 16.49
N ARG A 33 41.92 39.36 16.74
CA ARG A 33 43.23 38.95 17.29
C ARG A 33 44.38 39.20 16.33
N LEU A 34 44.18 39.03 15.02
CA LEU A 34 45.18 39.32 13.99
C LEU A 34 45.44 40.83 13.84
N VAL A 35 44.39 41.66 13.87
CA VAL A 35 44.52 43.13 13.84
C VAL A 35 45.26 43.64 15.08
N ALA A 36 44.95 43.10 16.26
CA ALA A 36 45.67 43.43 17.49
C ALA A 36 47.14 42.98 17.45
N ALA A 37 47.44 41.83 16.84
CA ALA A 37 48.81 41.33 16.65
C ALA A 37 49.59 42.15 15.60
N GLU A 38 48.95 42.60 14.52
CA GLU A 38 49.56 43.43 13.48
C GLU A 38 49.90 44.84 13.98
N GLU A 39 49.04 45.44 14.82
CA GLU A 39 49.30 46.70 15.51
C GLU A 39 50.51 46.57 16.47
N PHE A 40 50.63 45.42 17.16
CA PHE A 40 51.75 45.10 18.04
C PHE A 40 53.08 44.92 17.26
N GLU A 41 53.06 44.19 16.13
CA GLU A 41 54.20 44.03 15.22
C GLU A 41 54.67 45.37 14.62
N ARG A 42 53.77 46.32 14.43
CA ARG A 42 54.08 47.70 13.98
C ARG A 42 54.65 48.61 15.07
N GLY A 43 54.87 48.10 16.28
CA GLY A 43 55.42 48.85 17.41
C GLY A 43 54.45 49.84 18.05
N LEU A 44 53.16 49.81 17.67
CA LEU A 44 52.11 50.58 18.33
C LEU A 44 51.72 49.85 19.61
N LEU A 45 52.30 50.29 20.73
CA LEU A 45 51.87 49.81 22.04
C LEU A 45 50.41 50.23 22.25
N HIS A 46 49.56 49.24 22.54
CA HIS A 46 48.18 49.50 22.94
C HIS A 46 48.18 50.56 24.05
N PRO A 47 47.36 51.64 23.98
CA PRO A 47 47.45 52.77 24.92
C PRO A 47 47.38 52.37 26.40
N GLN A 48 46.72 51.24 26.68
CA GLN A 48 46.67 50.63 28.01
C GLN A 48 48.01 49.99 28.40
N LEU A 49 48.64 49.22 27.51
CA LEU A 49 49.96 48.62 27.71
C LEU A 49 51.04 49.68 27.95
N ALA A 50 51.05 50.76 27.15
CA ALA A 50 52.02 51.84 27.28
C ALA A 50 51.92 52.54 28.65
N ARG A 51 50.69 52.73 29.15
CA ARG A 51 50.42 53.35 30.45
C ARG A 51 50.87 52.44 31.59
N GLU A 52 50.58 51.15 31.49
CA GLU A 52 50.94 50.13 32.48
C GLU A 52 52.46 49.94 32.59
N LEU A 53 53.19 49.94 31.47
CA LEU A 53 54.65 49.85 31.43
C LEU A 53 55.37 51.01 32.13
N TYR A 54 54.79 52.21 32.14
CA TYR A 54 55.36 53.40 32.78
C TYR A 54 54.92 53.62 34.24
N THR A 55 53.89 52.90 34.71
CA THR A 55 53.30 53.12 36.04
C THR A 55 53.41 51.93 36.99
N LEU A 56 53.54 50.71 36.47
CA LEU A 56 53.58 49.48 37.27
C LEU A 56 54.94 48.76 37.15
N PRO A 57 55.48 48.22 38.26
CA PRO A 57 56.65 47.33 38.21
C PRO A 57 56.40 46.08 37.37
N SER A 58 57.45 45.57 36.72
CA SER A 58 57.40 44.39 35.83
C SER A 58 56.80 43.14 36.49
N GLU A 59 57.04 42.94 37.79
CA GLU A 59 56.47 41.83 38.58
C GLU A 59 54.93 41.88 38.64
N VAL A 60 54.35 43.08 38.74
CA VAL A 60 52.90 43.28 38.79
C VAL A 60 52.25 42.98 37.43
N LEU A 61 52.91 43.36 36.34
CA LEU A 61 52.45 43.09 34.98
C LEU A 61 52.47 41.59 34.66
N LEU A 62 53.57 40.90 35.02
CA LEU A 62 53.69 39.46 34.85
C LEU A 62 52.64 38.70 35.69
N ALA A 63 52.40 39.13 36.93
CA ALA A 63 51.36 38.54 37.77
C ALA A 63 49.96 38.71 37.19
N ARG A 64 49.65 39.88 36.59
CA ARG A 64 48.37 40.12 35.92
C ARG A 64 48.20 39.27 34.67
N ALA A 65 49.20 39.25 33.79
CA ALA A 65 49.20 38.43 32.59
C ALA A 65 49.04 36.94 32.92
N ALA A 66 49.77 36.44 33.93
CA ALA A 66 49.63 35.08 34.41
C ALA A 66 48.21 34.78 34.92
N LYS A 67 47.60 35.72 35.67
CA LYS A 67 46.23 35.57 36.18
C LYS A 67 45.19 35.53 35.05
N GLU A 68 45.32 36.40 34.05
CA GLU A 68 44.44 36.42 32.88
C GLU A 68 44.57 35.13 32.06
N MET A 69 45.79 34.64 31.84
CA MET A 69 46.02 33.36 31.16
C MET A 69 45.40 32.17 31.92
N VAL A 70 45.50 32.14 33.25
CA VAL A 70 44.88 31.10 34.08
C VAL A 70 43.36 31.16 33.97
N LEU A 71 42.76 32.36 34.01
CA LEU A 71 41.32 32.54 33.87
C LEU A 71 40.82 32.05 32.50
N GLU A 72 41.51 32.39 31.42
CA GLU A 72 41.16 31.93 30.07
C GLU A 72 41.37 30.42 29.89
N LEU A 73 42.40 29.84 30.51
CA LEU A 73 42.59 28.39 30.56
C LEU A 73 41.48 27.67 31.31
N GLU A 74 40.99 28.24 32.40
CA GLU A 74 39.86 27.67 33.16
C GLU A 74 38.55 27.75 32.35
N LYS A 75 38.27 28.87 31.68
CA LYS A 75 37.11 29.02 30.80
C LYS A 75 37.14 28.00 29.65
N THR A 76 38.26 27.91 28.93
CA THR A 76 38.38 26.98 27.80
C THR A 76 38.27 25.52 28.24
N LYS A 77 38.78 25.16 29.43
CA LYS A 77 38.56 23.83 30.01
C LYS A 77 37.09 23.56 30.28
N GLN A 78 36.39 24.51 30.91
CA GLN A 78 34.96 24.38 31.16
C GLN A 78 34.15 24.21 29.85
N GLU A 79 34.46 25.01 28.83
CA GLU A 79 33.83 24.91 27.51
C GLU A 79 34.09 23.54 26.85
N GLN A 80 35.31 23.02 26.97
CA GLN A 80 35.66 21.69 26.47
C GLN A 80 34.88 20.58 27.19
N ASP A 81 34.75 20.65 28.51
CA ASP A 81 33.99 19.68 29.30
C ASP A 81 32.50 19.70 28.92
N GLU A 82 31.91 20.88 28.74
CA GLU A 82 30.53 20.99 28.25
C GLU A 82 30.38 20.45 26.83
N ALA A 83 31.33 20.73 25.94
CA ALA A 83 31.32 20.21 24.57
C ALA A 83 31.44 18.69 24.54
N LEU A 84 32.27 18.10 25.41
CA LEU A 84 32.39 16.65 25.58
C LEU A 84 31.08 16.02 26.06
N GLN A 85 30.42 16.63 27.05
CA GLN A 85 29.11 16.15 27.52
C GLN A 85 28.04 16.23 26.42
N ARG A 86 28.01 17.32 25.65
CA ARG A 86 27.11 17.48 24.50
C ARG A 86 27.38 16.41 23.42
N LEU A 87 28.65 16.11 23.15
CA LEU A 87 29.05 15.07 22.21
C LEU A 87 28.61 13.68 22.70
N GLU A 88 28.84 13.36 23.96
CA GLU A 88 28.45 12.08 24.56
C GLU A 88 26.92 11.89 24.52
N ALA A 89 26.16 12.92 24.87
CA ALA A 89 24.69 12.91 24.77
C ALA A 89 24.22 12.70 23.32
N SER A 90 24.91 13.30 22.35
CA SER A 90 24.60 13.14 20.92
C SER A 90 24.92 11.74 20.41
N LEU A 91 26.02 11.14 20.88
CA LEU A 91 26.37 9.74 20.56
C LEU A 91 25.34 8.76 21.11
N LYS A 92 24.85 8.97 22.34
CA LYS A 92 23.76 8.16 22.94
C LYS A 92 22.46 8.28 22.11
N LYS A 93 22.10 9.48 21.68
CA LYS A 93 20.94 9.68 20.78
C LYS A 93 21.14 9.00 19.42
N LEU A 94 22.35 9.04 18.87
CA LEU A 94 22.64 8.43 17.58
C LEU A 94 22.61 6.89 17.65
N SER A 95 23.06 6.28 18.75
CA SER A 95 22.95 4.84 18.95
C SER A 95 21.48 4.39 19.07
N GLU A 96 20.64 5.15 19.77
CA GLU A 96 19.19 4.90 19.86
C GLU A 96 18.49 5.02 18.50
N VAL A 97 18.78 6.07 17.74
CA VAL A 97 18.23 6.21 16.37
C VAL A 97 18.69 5.05 15.48
N ARG A 98 19.94 4.60 15.62
CA ARG A 98 20.48 3.46 14.88
C ARG A 98 19.78 2.14 15.24
N SER A 99 19.49 1.90 16.52
CA SER A 99 18.73 0.71 16.93
C SER A 99 17.29 0.76 16.42
N ASN A 100 16.63 1.92 16.51
CA ASN A 100 15.28 2.10 15.99
C ASN A 100 15.20 1.88 14.47
N LEU A 101 16.19 2.36 13.73
CA LEU A 101 16.29 2.11 12.30
C LEU A 101 16.42 0.62 11.99
N ALA A 102 17.26 -0.11 12.73
CA ALA A 102 17.42 -1.55 12.56
C ALA A 102 16.11 -2.30 12.82
N GLU A 103 15.38 -1.90 13.85
CA GLU A 103 14.08 -2.50 14.19
C GLU A 103 13.02 -2.23 13.12
N ILE A 104 12.91 -0.99 12.63
CA ILE A 104 12.00 -0.66 11.53
C ILE A 104 12.34 -1.45 10.26
N GLN A 105 13.64 -1.61 9.96
CA GLN A 105 14.08 -2.41 8.82
C GLN A 105 13.69 -3.89 8.97
N ARG A 106 13.77 -4.46 10.18
CA ARG A 106 13.31 -5.82 10.48
C ARG A 106 11.79 -5.93 10.25
N LEU A 107 11.02 -5.04 10.85
CA LEU A 107 9.55 -5.03 10.73
C LEU A 107 9.09 -4.87 9.28
N LEU A 108 9.77 -4.05 8.48
CA LEU A 108 9.47 -3.88 7.06
C LEU A 108 9.68 -5.19 6.27
N LYS A 109 10.75 -5.93 6.56
CA LYS A 109 11.00 -7.24 5.93
C LYS A 109 9.90 -8.23 6.29
N GLU A 110 9.51 -8.27 7.56
CA GLU A 110 8.42 -9.16 8.01
C GLU A 110 7.07 -8.79 7.40
N ALA A 111 6.74 -7.50 7.35
CA ALA A 111 5.51 -7.02 6.72
C ALA A 111 5.47 -7.40 5.23
N ARG A 112 6.61 -7.31 4.52
CA ARG A 112 6.70 -7.75 3.11
C ARG A 112 6.46 -9.25 2.95
N VAL A 113 7.01 -10.08 3.85
CA VAL A 113 6.77 -11.53 3.82
C VAL A 113 5.30 -11.83 4.09
N ARG A 114 4.69 -11.20 5.10
CA ARG A 114 3.25 -11.35 5.40
C ARG A 114 2.37 -10.94 4.21
N ALA A 115 2.67 -9.81 3.58
CA ALA A 115 1.92 -9.33 2.41
C ALA A 115 2.00 -10.32 1.23
N ARG A 116 3.18 -10.91 0.97
CA ARG A 116 3.33 -11.95 -0.05
C ARG A 116 2.46 -13.17 0.26
N LYS A 117 2.50 -13.65 1.51
CA LYS A 117 1.68 -14.79 1.95
C LYS A 117 0.19 -14.53 1.74
N MET A 118 -0.31 -13.37 2.14
CA MET A 118 -1.72 -13.00 1.93
C MET A 118 -2.09 -12.93 0.44
N ASN A 119 -1.19 -12.45 -0.42
CA ASN A 119 -1.42 -12.44 -1.86
C ASN A 119 -1.49 -13.86 -2.44
N ASP A 120 -0.67 -14.78 -1.96
CA ASP A 120 -0.71 -16.19 -2.38
C ASP A 120 -2.02 -16.86 -1.92
N GLU A 121 -2.47 -16.59 -0.69
CA GLU A 121 -3.77 -17.04 -0.17
C GLU A 121 -4.93 -16.45 -0.99
N LEU A 122 -4.89 -15.16 -1.31
CA LEU A 122 -5.88 -14.51 -2.16
C LEU A 122 -5.92 -15.13 -3.57
N LEU A 123 -4.76 -15.40 -4.15
CA LEU A 123 -4.66 -16.06 -5.46
C LEU A 123 -5.28 -17.47 -5.42
N GLN A 124 -5.08 -18.22 -4.33
CA GLN A 124 -5.72 -19.53 -4.16
C GLN A 124 -7.25 -19.41 -4.08
N VAL A 125 -7.77 -18.44 -3.33
CA VAL A 125 -9.22 -18.19 -3.21
C VAL A 125 -9.81 -17.79 -4.56
N VAL A 126 -9.16 -16.89 -5.30
CA VAL A 126 -9.61 -16.45 -6.63
C VAL A 126 -9.69 -17.64 -7.60
N LYS A 127 -8.68 -18.51 -7.62
CA LYS A 127 -8.71 -19.73 -8.45
C LYS A 127 -9.85 -20.67 -8.07
N ALA A 128 -10.10 -20.86 -6.77
CA ALA A 128 -11.20 -21.69 -6.31
C ALA A 128 -12.56 -21.11 -6.73
N LEU A 129 -12.73 -19.79 -6.65
CA LEU A 129 -13.93 -19.08 -7.09
C LEU A 129 -14.13 -19.20 -8.61
N GLU A 130 -13.08 -19.00 -9.40
CA GLU A 130 -13.13 -19.16 -10.86
C GLU A 130 -13.53 -20.58 -11.27
N ASN A 131 -12.95 -21.59 -10.60
CA ASN A 131 -13.32 -22.99 -10.80
C ASN A 131 -14.78 -23.24 -10.42
N ALA A 132 -15.24 -22.75 -9.27
CA ALA A 132 -16.63 -22.90 -8.85
C ALA A 132 -17.60 -22.23 -9.83
N ARG A 133 -17.25 -21.04 -10.34
CA ARG A 133 -18.04 -20.34 -11.36
C ARG A 133 -18.13 -21.11 -12.68
N ALA A 134 -17.11 -21.88 -13.03
CA ALA A 134 -17.14 -22.73 -14.22
C ALA A 134 -17.93 -24.03 -14.03
N GLU A 135 -17.87 -24.62 -12.82
CA GLU A 135 -18.52 -25.90 -12.53
C GLU A 135 -20.00 -25.78 -12.18
N LEU A 136 -20.42 -24.73 -11.48
CA LEU A 136 -21.82 -24.54 -11.09
C LEU A 136 -22.79 -24.55 -12.29
N PRO A 137 -22.52 -23.84 -13.41
CA PRO A 137 -23.37 -23.89 -14.59
C PRO A 137 -23.39 -25.26 -15.25
N ARG A 138 -22.25 -25.97 -15.28
CA ARG A 138 -22.17 -27.34 -15.82
C ARG A 138 -23.07 -28.28 -15.03
N GLN A 139 -22.94 -28.27 -13.71
CA GLN A 139 -23.78 -29.05 -12.82
C GLN A 139 -25.26 -28.69 -12.93
N ALA A 140 -25.59 -27.41 -13.09
CA ALA A 140 -26.97 -26.97 -13.28
C ALA A 140 -27.56 -27.50 -14.60
N VAL A 141 -26.78 -27.46 -15.70
CA VAL A 141 -27.18 -28.04 -16.98
C VAL A 141 -27.36 -29.55 -16.86
N ASP A 142 -26.41 -30.26 -16.27
CA ASP A 142 -26.49 -31.72 -16.10
C ASP A 142 -27.75 -32.11 -15.31
N ARG A 143 -28.00 -31.43 -14.18
CA ARG A 143 -29.22 -31.63 -13.38
C ARG A 143 -30.50 -31.33 -14.17
N TYR A 144 -30.49 -30.28 -14.98
CA TYR A 144 -31.64 -29.94 -15.83
C TYR A 144 -31.91 -31.03 -16.87
N MET A 145 -30.87 -31.51 -17.56
CA MET A 145 -30.96 -32.59 -18.55
C MET A 145 -31.46 -33.90 -17.93
N GLU A 146 -31.12 -34.16 -16.66
CA GLU A 146 -31.56 -35.34 -15.93
C GLU A 146 -33.00 -35.24 -15.39
N SER A 147 -33.55 -34.01 -15.30
CA SER A 147 -34.87 -33.75 -14.75
C SER A 147 -36.00 -34.44 -15.53
N ALA A 148 -37.05 -34.87 -14.82
CA ALA A 148 -38.21 -35.50 -15.43
C ALA A 148 -38.93 -34.56 -16.41
N GLY A 149 -39.03 -33.27 -16.06
CA GLY A 149 -39.66 -32.25 -16.92
C GLY A 149 -38.95 -32.08 -18.25
N PHE A 150 -37.61 -32.09 -18.26
CA PHE A 150 -36.83 -32.04 -19.51
C PHE A 150 -37.06 -33.28 -20.37
N LYS A 151 -36.98 -34.48 -19.78
CA LYS A 151 -37.21 -35.75 -20.48
C LYS A 151 -38.63 -35.84 -21.07
N GLU A 152 -39.63 -35.38 -20.33
CA GLU A 152 -41.02 -35.36 -20.79
C GLU A 152 -41.24 -34.31 -21.87
N GLY A 153 -40.62 -33.14 -21.74
CA GLY A 153 -40.56 -32.13 -22.80
C GLY A 153 -39.96 -32.68 -24.09
N LEU A 154 -38.87 -33.45 -23.98
CA LEU A 154 -38.24 -34.11 -25.13
C LEU A 154 -39.18 -35.13 -25.80
N LYS A 155 -39.91 -35.94 -25.03
CA LYS A 155 -40.93 -36.85 -25.61
C LYS A 155 -42.02 -36.09 -26.37
N ARG A 156 -42.52 -35.00 -25.78
CA ARG A 156 -43.54 -34.14 -26.42
C ARG A 156 -43.00 -33.53 -27.72
N MET A 157 -41.77 -33.00 -27.71
CA MET A 157 -41.13 -32.45 -28.91
C MET A 157 -40.89 -33.52 -29.99
N SER A 158 -40.45 -34.72 -29.61
CA SER A 158 -40.28 -35.85 -30.54
C SER A 158 -41.62 -36.26 -31.18
N ARG A 159 -42.72 -36.25 -30.42
CA ARG A 159 -44.05 -36.54 -30.96
C ARG A 159 -44.49 -35.47 -31.98
N VAL A 160 -44.34 -34.19 -31.67
CA VAL A 160 -44.72 -33.09 -32.58
C VAL A 160 -43.90 -33.12 -33.87
N THR A 161 -42.60 -33.41 -33.78
CA THR A 161 -41.75 -33.52 -34.97
C THR A 161 -42.08 -34.74 -35.82
N TYR A 162 -42.38 -35.88 -35.20
CA TYR A 162 -42.87 -37.07 -35.90
C TYR A 162 -44.22 -36.83 -36.58
N GLU A 163 -45.17 -36.21 -35.87
CA GLU A 163 -46.49 -35.85 -36.39
C GLU A 163 -46.37 -34.89 -37.59
N TYR A 164 -45.53 -33.86 -37.48
CA TYR A 164 -45.27 -32.95 -38.60
C TYR A 164 -44.69 -33.68 -39.82
N GLY A 165 -43.70 -34.54 -39.61
CA GLY A 165 -43.11 -35.35 -40.68
C GLY A 165 -44.11 -36.30 -41.33
N TYR A 166 -44.97 -36.93 -40.53
CA TYR A 166 -46.04 -37.80 -40.99
C TYR A 166 -47.04 -37.04 -41.87
N ARG A 167 -47.54 -35.89 -41.40
CA ARG A 167 -48.48 -35.06 -42.18
C ARG A 167 -47.89 -34.63 -43.54
N VAL A 168 -46.61 -34.26 -43.57
CA VAL A 168 -45.92 -33.92 -44.83
C VAL A 168 -45.80 -35.13 -45.75
N ALA A 169 -45.43 -36.31 -45.22
CA ALA A 169 -45.32 -37.54 -45.99
C ALA A 169 -46.69 -37.98 -46.55
N LEU A 170 -47.74 -37.90 -45.74
CA LEU A 170 -49.11 -38.22 -46.12
C LEU A 170 -49.61 -37.29 -47.23
N ALA A 171 -49.39 -35.97 -47.11
CA ALA A 171 -49.74 -35.02 -48.16
C ALA A 171 -49.02 -35.31 -49.49
N ARG A 172 -47.74 -35.71 -49.44
CA ARG A 172 -46.99 -36.12 -50.64
C ARG A 172 -47.52 -37.42 -51.24
N PHE A 173 -47.89 -38.38 -50.40
CA PHE A 173 -48.47 -39.66 -50.84
C PHE A 173 -49.79 -39.44 -51.58
N HIS A 174 -50.72 -38.67 -51.01
CA HIS A 174 -51.99 -38.33 -51.67
C HIS A 174 -51.79 -37.55 -52.98
N ALA A 175 -50.77 -36.70 -53.06
CA ALA A 175 -50.45 -36.00 -54.31
C ALA A 175 -49.96 -36.94 -55.43
N LEU A 176 -49.37 -38.09 -55.08
CA LEU A 176 -48.87 -39.09 -56.03
C LEU A 176 -49.90 -40.19 -56.33
N HIS A 177 -50.77 -40.50 -55.37
CA HIS A 177 -51.75 -41.59 -55.46
C HIS A 177 -53.13 -41.13 -54.95
N PRO A 178 -53.89 -40.36 -55.74
CA PRO A 178 -55.11 -39.68 -55.29
C PRO A 178 -56.25 -40.61 -54.85
N ASP A 179 -56.32 -41.82 -55.42
CA ASP A 179 -57.44 -42.76 -55.22
C ASP A 179 -57.12 -43.86 -54.19
N SER A 180 -55.99 -43.77 -53.47
CA SER A 180 -55.58 -44.76 -52.47
C SER A 180 -56.11 -44.40 -51.09
N GLU A 181 -56.87 -45.31 -50.46
CA GLU A 181 -57.32 -45.18 -49.08
C GLU A 181 -56.15 -45.40 -48.11
N VAL A 182 -55.98 -44.48 -47.16
CA VAL A 182 -54.99 -44.57 -46.08
C VAL A 182 -55.73 -44.59 -44.74
N GLU A 183 -55.26 -45.42 -43.80
CA GLU A 183 -55.77 -45.52 -42.42
C GLU A 183 -55.78 -44.16 -41.70
N GLU A 184 -56.77 -43.93 -40.84
CA GLU A 184 -56.96 -42.66 -40.13
C GLU A 184 -55.68 -42.20 -39.41
N ASP A 185 -55.37 -40.90 -39.54
CA ASP A 185 -54.17 -40.32 -38.95
C ASP A 185 -54.18 -40.51 -37.42
N PRO A 186 -53.24 -41.30 -36.86
CA PRO A 186 -53.19 -41.63 -35.43
C PRO A 186 -53.00 -40.42 -34.51
N PHE A 187 -52.78 -39.22 -35.06
CA PHE A 187 -52.60 -37.97 -34.33
C PHE A 187 -53.78 -37.01 -34.41
N ILE A 188 -54.88 -37.39 -35.08
CA ILE A 188 -56.14 -36.63 -35.06
C ILE A 188 -56.74 -36.76 -33.65
N ILE A 189 -56.96 -35.64 -32.96
CA ILE A 189 -57.71 -35.62 -31.70
C ILE A 189 -59.20 -35.72 -32.05
N HIS A 190 -59.86 -36.77 -31.57
CA HIS A 190 -61.28 -36.99 -31.81
C HIS A 190 -62.12 -36.10 -30.86
N PRO A 191 -63.27 -35.55 -31.31
CA PRO A 191 -64.12 -34.69 -30.48
C PRO A 191 -64.66 -35.37 -29.21
N GLU A 192 -64.64 -36.70 -29.16
CA GLU A 192 -64.97 -37.50 -27.97
C GLU A 192 -63.91 -37.39 -26.86
N ASP A 193 -62.64 -37.11 -27.20
CA ASP A 193 -61.53 -36.98 -26.25
C ASP A 193 -61.55 -35.63 -25.49
N ASP A 194 -62.24 -34.61 -26.03
CA ASP A 194 -62.44 -33.30 -25.39
C ASP A 194 -63.40 -33.36 -24.18
N LEU A 195 -64.10 -34.49 -23.98
CA LEU A 195 -65.04 -34.70 -22.87
C LEU A 195 -64.36 -35.20 -21.58
N VAL A 196 -63.05 -35.45 -21.60
CA VAL A 196 -62.29 -35.91 -20.43
C VAL A 196 -61.95 -34.69 -19.54
N PRO A 197 -62.44 -34.61 -18.29
CA PRO A 197 -62.22 -33.45 -17.44
C PRO A 197 -60.74 -33.35 -17.05
N MET A 198 -60.06 -32.30 -17.55
CA MET A 198 -58.67 -31.98 -17.19
C MET A 198 -58.64 -31.14 -15.90
N GLU A 199 -58.01 -31.68 -14.85
CA GLU A 199 -57.89 -31.04 -13.53
C GLU A 199 -57.02 -29.77 -13.65
N ARG A 200 -57.63 -28.59 -13.46
CA ARG A 200 -57.00 -27.31 -13.83
C ARG A 200 -56.05 -26.72 -12.78
N GLN A 201 -56.00 -27.28 -11.57
CA GLN A 201 -55.25 -26.71 -10.45
C GLN A 201 -54.71 -27.81 -9.53
N GLN A 202 -53.40 -28.06 -9.62
CA GLN A 202 -52.66 -28.73 -8.57
C GLN A 202 -52.08 -27.63 -7.68
N ALA A 203 -52.47 -27.56 -6.41
CA ALA A 203 -51.88 -26.62 -5.47
C ALA A 203 -50.40 -26.97 -5.26
N PHE A 204 -49.50 -26.01 -5.48
CA PHE A 204 -48.11 -26.16 -5.08
C PHE A 204 -48.03 -25.98 -3.56
N ASP A 205 -47.28 -26.86 -2.90
CA ASP A 205 -47.03 -26.77 -1.46
C ASP A 205 -45.93 -25.72 -1.21
N ASP A 206 -46.35 -24.52 -0.78
CA ASP A 206 -45.49 -23.37 -0.47
C ASP A 206 -44.96 -23.41 0.98
N SER A 207 -44.91 -24.58 1.63
CA SER A 207 -44.36 -24.70 2.98
C SER A 207 -42.86 -24.34 3.01
N ASP A 208 -42.46 -23.45 3.92
CA ASP A 208 -41.05 -23.14 4.16
C ASP A 208 -40.28 -24.41 4.58
N PRO A 209 -39.05 -24.65 4.08
CA PRO A 209 -38.25 -25.77 4.52
C PRO A 209 -37.86 -25.61 6.01
N PRO A 210 -37.73 -26.70 6.78
CA PRO A 210 -37.45 -26.62 8.21
C PRO A 210 -36.10 -25.96 8.50
N GLU A 211 -36.08 -25.04 9.47
CA GLU A 211 -34.86 -24.37 9.94
C GLU A 211 -33.83 -25.39 10.47
N SER A 212 -32.57 -25.23 10.06
CA SER A 212 -31.39 -25.95 10.57
C SER A 212 -30.48 -25.03 11.36
#